data_AF-A0A8J6FYI0-F1
#
_entry.id   AF-A0A8J6FYI0-F1
#
_cell.length_a   1.000
_cell.length_b   1.000
_cell.length_c   1.000
_cell.angle_alpha   90.00
_cell.angle_beta   90.00
_cell.angle_gamma   90.00
#
_symmetry.space_group_name_H-M   'P 1'
#
loop_
_entity.id
_entity.type
_entity.pdbx_description
1 polymer ?
#
loop_
_entity_poly.entity_id
_entity_poly.type
_entity_poly.pdbx_seq_one_letter_code
_entity_poly.pdbx_strand_id
1 'polypeptide(L)'
;MSNDINSGAEKLSQLQKIIHPQQNNLSEPLNISTKDPTEESLQSQISALLERQGQMATKLCKEFLIHTSDHKCNPCPKTWQWHGNSCYYFTNHEEKSWSDSRKDCADKNSTLVKIDSIKERV
;
A
#
# COMPACT_ATOMS: atom_id res chain seq x y z
N MET A 1 -14.29 -30.86 -14.42
CA MET A 1 -14.30 -29.38 -14.61
C MET A 1 -15.03 -28.66 -13.47
N SER A 2 -15.10 -29.25 -12.25
CA SER A 2 -15.92 -28.70 -11.13
C SER A 2 -15.08 -28.26 -9.93
N ASN A 3 -13.76 -28.43 -9.96
CA ASN A 3 -12.88 -28.12 -8.83
C ASN A 3 -12.44 -26.65 -8.81
N ASP A 4 -12.38 -26.01 -9.98
CA ASP A 4 -11.91 -24.61 -10.10
C ASP A 4 -12.96 -23.60 -9.64
N ILE A 5 -14.24 -23.90 -9.87
CA ILE A 5 -15.37 -23.04 -9.45
C ILE A 5 -15.51 -23.05 -7.92
N ASN A 6 -15.29 -24.21 -7.27
CA ASN A 6 -15.35 -24.33 -5.82
C ASN A 6 -14.18 -23.59 -5.14
N SER A 7 -12.98 -23.69 -5.72
CA SER A 7 -11.78 -22.94 -5.29
C SER A 7 -11.96 -21.42 -5.40
N GLY A 8 -12.59 -20.94 -6.48
CA GLY A 8 -12.90 -19.52 -6.64
C GLY A 8 -13.92 -19.00 -5.62
N ALA A 9 -14.97 -19.78 -5.35
CA ALA A 9 -15.99 -19.43 -4.35
C ALA A 9 -15.43 -19.44 -2.91
N GLU A 10 -14.54 -20.38 -2.60
CA GLU A 10 -13.83 -20.41 -1.32
C GLU A 10 -12.90 -19.20 -1.16
N LYS A 11 -12.10 -18.86 -2.18
CA LYS A 11 -11.25 -17.64 -2.15
C LYS A 11 -12.09 -16.37 -1.96
N LEU A 12 -13.24 -16.27 -2.62
CA LEU A 12 -14.16 -15.13 -2.48
C LEU A 12 -14.74 -15.04 -1.07
N SER A 13 -15.15 -16.17 -0.50
CA SER A 13 -15.65 -16.26 0.88
C SER A 13 -14.58 -15.86 1.91
N GLN A 14 -13.33 -16.28 1.70
CA GLN A 14 -12.22 -15.91 2.58
C GLN A 14 -11.89 -14.41 2.48
N LEU A 15 -11.90 -13.84 1.27
CA LEU A 15 -11.75 -12.40 1.05
C LEU A 15 -12.84 -11.59 1.77
N GLN A 16 -14.10 -12.02 1.69
CA GLN A 16 -15.22 -11.34 2.35
C GLN A 16 -15.05 -11.30 3.87
N LYS A 17 -14.53 -12.38 4.48
CA LYS A 17 -14.25 -12.45 5.92
C LYS A 17 -13.11 -11.52 6.35
N ILE A 18 -12.16 -11.23 5.46
CA ILE A 18 -11.04 -10.31 5.72
C ILE A 18 -11.45 -8.84 5.53
N ILE A 19 -12.34 -8.57 4.57
CA ILE A 19 -12.81 -7.20 4.25
C ILE A 19 -13.78 -6.67 5.32
N HIS A 20 -14.66 -7.51 5.86
CA HIS A 20 -15.73 -7.08 6.79
C HIS A 20 -15.21 -6.38 8.06
N PRO A 21 -14.16 -6.87 8.75
CA PRO A 21 -13.58 -6.18 9.91
C PRO A 21 -12.86 -4.88 9.55
N GLN A 22 -12.33 -4.76 8.33
CA GLN A 22 -11.61 -3.55 7.90
C GLN A 22 -12.57 -2.39 7.65
N GLN A 23 -13.85 -2.66 7.35
CA GLN A 23 -14.89 -1.65 7.13
C GLN A 23 -15.16 -0.78 8.35
N ASN A 24 -14.96 -1.29 9.57
CA ASN A 24 -15.25 -0.56 10.80
C ASN A 24 -14.18 0.51 11.15
N ASN A 25 -13.02 0.48 10.50
CA ASN A 25 -12.00 1.53 10.59
C ASN A 25 -12.20 2.66 9.54
N LEU A 26 -13.20 2.55 8.64
CA LEU A 26 -13.44 3.55 7.59
C LEU A 26 -14.18 4.80 8.08
N SER A 27 -14.75 4.76 9.28
CA SER A 27 -15.55 5.84 9.85
C SER A 27 -14.89 6.44 11.09
N GLU A 28 -13.69 7.01 10.93
CA GLU A 28 -13.20 8.00 11.89
C GLU A 28 -13.78 9.37 11.50
N PRO A 29 -14.50 10.07 12.40
CA PRO A 29 -15.05 11.38 12.09
C PRO A 29 -13.93 12.36 11.76
N LEU A 30 -14.07 13.10 10.66
CA LEU A 30 -13.27 14.29 10.42
C LEU A 30 -13.58 15.29 11.53
N ASN A 31 -12.56 15.87 12.16
CA ASN A 31 -12.74 16.90 13.18
C ASN A 31 -13.16 18.21 12.50
N ILE A 32 -14.43 18.33 12.11
CA ILE A 32 -14.98 19.52 11.44
C ILE A 32 -15.18 20.59 12.53
N SER A 33 -14.23 21.50 12.66
CA SER A 33 -14.39 22.70 13.49
C SER A 33 -15.51 23.56 12.90
N THR A 34 -16.64 23.67 13.61
CA THR A 34 -17.85 24.39 13.18
C THR A 34 -17.74 25.92 13.31
N LYS A 35 -16.58 26.50 13.02
CA LYS A 35 -16.37 27.95 12.89
C LYS A 35 -15.88 28.21 11.48
N ASP A 36 -16.47 29.20 10.79
CA ASP A 36 -16.26 29.54 9.38
C ASP A 36 -14.99 28.92 8.76
N PRO A 37 -15.13 27.87 7.92
CA PRO A 37 -13.97 27.14 7.43
C PRO A 37 -13.13 28.05 6.52
N THR A 38 -11.90 28.34 6.93
CA THR A 38 -10.93 29.04 6.11
C THR A 38 -10.52 28.16 4.92
N GLU A 39 -10.10 28.77 3.81
CA GLU A 39 -9.63 28.04 2.63
C GLU A 39 -8.47 27.09 2.96
N GLU A 40 -7.54 27.52 3.82
CA GLU A 40 -6.44 26.70 4.32
C GLU A 40 -6.94 25.47 5.12
N SER A 41 -7.98 25.65 5.93
CA SER A 41 -8.59 24.54 6.67
C SER A 41 -9.26 23.54 5.73
N LEU A 42 -9.94 24.01 4.68
CA LEU A 42 -10.54 23.13 3.68
C LEU A 42 -9.46 22.37 2.89
N GLN A 43 -8.38 23.04 2.48
CA GLN A 43 -7.26 22.40 1.78
C GLN A 43 -6.60 21.32 2.64
N SER A 44 -6.38 21.60 3.93
CA SER A 44 -5.82 20.63 4.87
C SER A 44 -6.73 19.39 5.01
N GLN A 45 -8.05 19.60 5.15
CA GLN A 45 -9.02 18.52 5.25
C GLN A 45 -9.10 17.67 3.96
N ILE A 46 -9.08 18.32 2.79
CA ILE A 46 -9.06 17.62 1.50
C ILE A 46 -7.80 16.76 1.37
N SER A 47 -6.64 17.29 1.79
CA SER A 47 -5.37 16.57 1.74
C SER A 47 -5.39 15.33 2.63
N ALA A 48 -5.86 15.45 3.87
CA ALA A 48 -6.01 14.33 4.79
C ALA A 48 -7.00 13.26 4.27
N LEU A 49 -8.08 13.68 3.62
CA LEU A 49 -9.04 12.78 2.99
C LEU A 49 -8.42 11.99 1.83
N LEU A 50 -7.67 12.66 0.96
CA LEU A 50 -6.97 12.02 -0.16
C LEU A 50 -5.92 11.02 0.33
N GLU A 51 -5.17 11.36 1.39
CA GLU A 51 -4.23 10.45 2.03
C GLU A 51 -4.92 9.20 2.57
N ARG A 52 -6.03 9.36 3.29
CA ARG A 52 -6.82 8.22 3.81
C ARG A 52 -7.34 7.34 2.69
N GLN A 53 -7.86 7.92 1.61
CA GLN A 53 -8.31 7.17 0.44
C GLN A 53 -7.17 6.38 -0.21
N GLY A 54 -5.99 7.01 -0.36
CA GLY A 54 -4.79 6.36 -0.86
C GLY A 54 -4.36 5.16 0.00
N GLN A 55 -4.31 5.34 1.32
CA GLN A 55 -3.97 4.27 2.26
C GLN A 55 -4.93 3.08 2.16
N MET A 56 -6.23 3.34 2.04
CA MET A 56 -7.23 2.29 1.87
C MET A 56 -7.07 1.54 0.55
N ALA A 57 -6.86 2.26 -0.56
CA ALA A 57 -6.63 1.66 -1.87
C ALA A 57 -5.37 0.78 -1.87
N THR A 58 -4.27 1.26 -1.28
CA THR A 58 -3.03 0.49 -1.11
C THR A 58 -3.27 -0.78 -0.29
N LYS A 59 -3.98 -0.67 0.84
CA LYS A 59 -4.29 -1.82 1.70
C LYS A 59 -5.10 -2.87 0.96
N LEU A 60 -6.17 -2.45 0.29
CA LEU A 60 -7.01 -3.34 -0.50
C LEU A 60 -6.24 -4.03 -1.64
N CYS A 61 -5.37 -3.28 -2.33
CA CYS A 61 -4.54 -3.85 -3.38
C CYS A 61 -3.58 -4.92 -2.86
N LYS A 62 -2.97 -4.71 -1.69
CA LYS A 62 -2.12 -5.73 -1.04
C LYS A 62 -2.89 -7.00 -0.75
N GLU A 63 -4.09 -6.90 -0.16
CA GLU A 63 -4.93 -8.07 0.14
C GLU A 63 -5.28 -8.86 -1.13
N PHE A 64 -5.64 -8.16 -2.22
CA PHE A 64 -5.92 -8.82 -3.50
C PHE A 64 -4.69 -9.51 -4.09
N LEU A 65 -3.52 -8.87 -4.08
CA LEU A 65 -2.31 -9.49 -4.62
C LEU A 65 -1.88 -10.75 -3.86
N ILE A 66 -2.13 -10.81 -2.55
CA ILE A 66 -1.85 -11.99 -1.72
C ILE A 66 -2.82 -13.15 -2.03
N HIS A 67 -4.07 -12.86 -2.40
CA HIS A 67 -5.12 -13.89 -2.48
C HIS A 67 -5.55 -14.29 -3.90
N THR A 68 -5.46 -13.37 -4.87
CA THR A 68 -6.02 -13.60 -6.21
C THR A 68 -5.00 -13.58 -7.35
N SER A 69 -3.71 -13.29 -7.10
CA SER A 69 -2.53 -13.33 -8.00
C SER A 69 -2.61 -12.65 -9.39
N ASP A 70 -3.81 -12.36 -9.90
CA ASP A 70 -4.09 -11.87 -11.26
C ASP A 70 -4.58 -10.41 -11.26
N HIS A 71 -4.60 -9.75 -10.09
CA HIS A 71 -5.05 -8.37 -9.99
C HIS A 71 -3.97 -7.39 -10.48
N LYS A 72 -4.33 -6.46 -11.38
CA LYS A 72 -3.40 -5.53 -12.04
C LYS A 72 -3.04 -4.27 -11.22
N CYS A 73 -3.35 -4.25 -9.93
CA CYS A 73 -3.05 -3.06 -9.10
C CYS A 73 -1.59 -3.09 -8.63
N ASN A 74 -1.02 -1.92 -8.34
CA ASN A 74 0.30 -1.80 -7.72
C ASN A 74 0.15 -1.06 -6.38
N PRO A 75 0.47 -1.69 -5.24
CA PRO A 75 0.33 -1.07 -3.92
C PRO A 75 1.51 -0.13 -3.59
N CYS A 76 2.54 -0.09 -4.42
CA CYS A 76 3.74 0.70 -4.19
C CYS A 76 3.64 2.12 -4.78
N PRO A 77 4.43 3.07 -4.25
CA PRO A 77 4.55 4.40 -4.84
C PRO A 77 4.98 4.33 -6.32
N LYS A 78 4.73 5.40 -7.07
CA LYS A 78 5.14 5.50 -8.47
C LYS A 78 6.65 5.24 -8.58
N THR A 79 7.06 4.44 -9.58
CA THR A 79 8.45 3.98 -9.83
C THR A 79 9.00 2.89 -8.92
N TRP A 80 8.27 2.49 -7.87
CA TRP A 80 8.65 1.39 -7.00
C TRP A 80 8.09 0.06 -7.52
N GLN A 81 8.86 -1.01 -7.32
CA GLN A 81 8.51 -2.36 -7.74
C GLN A 81 7.95 -3.16 -6.56
N TRP A 82 6.83 -3.84 -6.77
CA TRP A 82 6.24 -4.74 -5.78
C TRP A 82 6.82 -6.14 -5.93
N HIS A 83 7.35 -6.70 -4.85
CA HIS A 83 7.83 -8.09 -4.78
C HIS A 83 7.75 -8.60 -3.34
N GLY A 84 7.43 -9.87 -3.12
CA GLY A 84 7.57 -10.48 -1.78
C GLY A 84 6.86 -9.73 -0.64
N ASN A 85 5.73 -9.08 -0.92
CA ASN A 85 4.98 -8.23 0.02
C ASN A 85 5.64 -6.90 0.42
N SER A 86 6.67 -6.48 -0.31
CA SER A 86 7.50 -5.30 -0.08
C SER A 86 7.61 -4.45 -1.36
N CYS A 87 7.93 -3.16 -1.17
CA CYS A 87 8.19 -2.22 -2.26
C CYS A 87 9.68 -1.94 -2.35
N TYR A 88 10.25 -2.03 -3.56
CA TYR A 88 11.66 -1.83 -3.83
C TYR A 88 11.88 -0.66 -4.78
N TYR A 89 12.86 0.18 -4.46
CA TYR A 89 13.31 1.27 -5.30
C TYR A 89 14.74 1.01 -5.77
N PHE A 90 14.96 1.16 -7.07
CA PHE A 90 16.26 0.94 -7.71
C PHE A 90 16.76 2.24 -8.30
N THR A 91 17.95 2.65 -7.87
CA THR A 91 18.66 3.80 -8.45
C THR A 91 19.49 3.31 -9.63
N ASN A 92 19.14 3.72 -10.85
CA ASN A 92 19.76 3.18 -12.08
C ASN A 92 20.89 4.05 -12.65
N HIS A 93 21.04 5.29 -12.18
CA HIS A 93 21.92 6.29 -12.82
C HIS A 93 22.83 7.04 -11.84
N GLU A 94 22.86 6.64 -10.57
CA GLU A 94 23.66 7.30 -9.56
C GLU A 94 24.26 6.26 -8.62
N GLU A 95 25.59 6.25 -8.54
CA GLU A 95 26.32 5.52 -7.52
C GLU A 95 26.51 6.43 -6.31
N LYS A 96 26.22 5.89 -5.12
CA LYS A 96 26.37 6.59 -3.85
C LYS A 96 27.24 5.75 -2.93
N SER A 97 27.94 6.41 -1.99
CA SER A 97 28.59 5.70 -0.89
C SER A 97 27.53 4.97 -0.05
N TRP A 98 27.93 3.92 0.69
CA TRP A 98 26.99 3.15 1.47
C TRP A 98 26.25 3.99 2.55
N SER A 99 26.91 5.00 3.13
CA SER A 99 26.26 5.94 4.05
C SER A 99 25.23 6.82 3.34
N ASP A 100 25.56 7.31 2.15
CA ASP A 100 24.68 8.19 1.39
C ASP A 100 23.47 7.43 0.83
N SER A 101 23.64 6.17 0.42
CA SER A 101 22.52 5.30 0.03
C SER A 101 21.55 5.07 1.19
N ARG A 102 22.06 4.84 2.42
CA ARG A 102 21.18 4.69 3.60
C ARG A 102 20.41 5.96 3.91
N LYS A 103 21.05 7.13 3.78
CA LYS A 103 20.40 8.42 3.94
C LYS A 103 19.32 8.64 2.87
N ASP A 104 19.63 8.36 1.61
CA ASP A 104 18.66 8.50 0.50
C ASP A 104 17.44 7.59 0.67
N CYS A 105 17.62 6.34 1.13
CA CYS A 105 16.49 5.48 1.47
C CYS A 105 15.64 6.05 2.62
N ALA A 106 16.28 6.57 3.68
CA ALA A 106 15.58 7.15 4.82
C ALA A 106 14.78 8.40 4.44
N ASP A 107 15.33 9.26 3.57
CA ASP A 107 14.65 10.44 3.05
C ASP A 107 13.40 10.08 2.21
N LYS A 108 13.32 8.85 1.70
CA LYS A 108 12.14 8.28 1.02
C LYS A 108 11.22 7.48 1.95
N ASN A 109 11.36 7.61 3.27
CA ASN A 109 10.64 6.82 4.27
C ASN A 109 10.81 5.31 4.07
N SER A 110 12.03 4.88 3.73
CA SER A 110 12.38 3.48 3.48
C SER A 110 13.73 3.13 4.10
N THR A 111 14.13 1.87 3.97
CA THR A 111 15.43 1.39 4.44
C THR A 111 16.23 0.83 3.28
N LEU A 112 17.55 1.01 3.33
CA LEU A 112 18.43 0.32 2.40
C LEU A 112 18.21 -1.19 2.53
N VAL A 113 18.03 -1.86 1.40
CA VAL A 113 17.58 -3.25 1.36
C VAL A 113 18.53 -4.18 2.10
N LYS A 114 17.95 -5.08 2.89
CA LYS A 114 18.60 -6.27 3.44
C LYS A 114 17.93 -7.48 2.82
N ILE A 115 18.73 -8.36 2.23
CA ILE A 115 18.22 -9.59 1.60
C ILE A 115 18.12 -10.65 2.70
N ASP A 116 16.90 -10.99 3.09
CA ASP A 116 16.61 -11.90 4.20
C ASP A 116 16.20 -13.30 3.72
N SER A 117 16.02 -13.51 2.41
CA SER A 117 15.75 -14.83 1.85
C SER A 117 16.37 -15.08 0.47
N ILE A 118 16.52 -16.35 0.10
CA ILE A 118 16.97 -16.73 -1.25
C ILE A 118 15.98 -16.27 -2.31
N LYS A 119 14.68 -16.24 -2.01
CA LYS A 119 13.63 -15.84 -2.96
C LYS A 119 13.75 -14.37 -3.36
N GLU A 120 14.24 -13.52 -2.46
CA GLU A 120 14.46 -12.08 -2.72
C GLU A 120 15.70 -11.79 -3.57
N ARG A 121 16.57 -12.79 -3.76
CA ARG A 121 17.81 -12.64 -4.54
C ARG A 121 17.59 -12.87 -6.04
N VAL A 122 16.40 -13.35 -6.44
CA VAL A 122 16.10 -13.84 -7.79
C VAL A 122 15.55 -12.75 -8.69
#